data_AF-A0A1Z1FG33-F1
#
_entry.id   AF-A0A1Z1FG33-F1
#
_cell.length_a   1.000
_cell.length_b   1.000
_cell.length_c   1.000
_cell.angle_alpha   90.00
_cell.angle_beta   90.00
_cell.angle_gamma   90.00
#
_symmetry.space_group_name_H-M   'P 1'
#
loop_
_entity.id
_entity.type
_entity.pdbx_description
1 polymer ?
#
loop_
_entity_poly.entity_id
_entity_poly.type
_entity_poly.pdbx_seq_one_letter_code
_entity_poly.pdbx_strand_id
1 'polypeptide(L)'
;MEIIGAAPTPDQLLEDLNLPDRTPFIGWSVQCPDNGTFYMGTEETIESMLRVFTERPDEAASLDSAIDAGRIAAELNCAALIVALFDFGEDIGVVPIGGNQFSEFARPRARKSRGK
;
A
#
# COMPACT_ATOMS: atom_id res chain seq x y z
N MET A 1 8.32 4.39 -24.59
CA MET A 1 6.88 4.51 -24.28
C MET A 1 6.82 4.61 -22.78
N GLU A 2 6.85 5.84 -22.25
CA GLU A 2 6.84 6.10 -20.82
C GLU A 2 5.41 5.95 -20.32
N ILE A 3 5.12 4.83 -19.65
CA ILE A 3 3.98 4.77 -18.75
C ILE A 3 4.45 5.49 -17.50
N ILE A 4 4.10 6.77 -17.39
CA ILE A 4 4.13 7.48 -16.10
C ILE A 4 2.95 6.87 -15.33
N GLY A 5 3.18 5.77 -14.63
CA GLY A 5 2.09 4.90 -14.17
C GLY A 5 1.46 5.43 -12.89
N ALA A 6 0.25 5.97 -12.98
CA ALA A 6 -0.59 6.12 -11.79
C ALA A 6 -0.77 4.74 -11.10
N ALA A 7 -0.92 4.72 -9.78
CA ALA A 7 -1.24 3.48 -9.07
C ALA A 7 -2.51 2.86 -9.67
N PRO A 8 -2.56 1.53 -9.87
CA PRO A 8 -3.74 0.89 -10.45
C PRO A 8 -4.97 1.14 -9.57
N THR A 9 -6.12 1.34 -10.19
CA THR A 9 -7.38 1.44 -9.45
C THR A 9 -7.82 0.05 -8.95
N PRO A 10 -8.66 -0.03 -7.90
CA PRO A 10 -9.24 -1.31 -7.48
C PRO A 10 -9.94 -2.04 -8.63
N ASP A 11 -10.70 -1.32 -9.45
CA ASP A 11 -11.39 -1.91 -10.61
C ASP A 11 -10.41 -2.49 -11.65
N GLN A 12 -9.29 -1.80 -11.92
CA GLN A 12 -8.24 -2.32 -12.79
C GLN A 12 -7.62 -3.60 -12.21
N LEU A 13 -7.42 -3.66 -10.89
CA LEU A 13 -6.92 -4.87 -10.24
C LEU A 13 -7.92 -6.02 -10.32
N LEU A 14 -9.23 -5.75 -10.19
CA LEU A 14 -10.25 -6.77 -10.35
C LEU A 14 -10.26 -7.34 -11.78
N GLU A 15 -10.17 -6.46 -12.80
CA GLU A 15 -10.11 -6.85 -14.21
C GLU A 15 -8.83 -7.64 -14.53
N ASP A 16 -7.67 -7.09 -14.18
CA ASP A 16 -6.35 -7.66 -14.50
C ASP A 16 -6.15 -9.03 -13.84
N LEU A 17 -6.69 -9.22 -12.63
CA LEU A 17 -6.59 -10.47 -11.88
C LEU A 17 -7.79 -11.40 -12.09
N ASN A 18 -8.76 -10.99 -12.92
CA ASN A 18 -9.99 -11.73 -13.19
C ASN A 18 -10.70 -12.14 -11.88
N LEU A 19 -10.76 -11.21 -10.93
CA LEU A 19 -11.47 -11.35 -9.67
C LEU A 19 -12.97 -11.07 -9.88
N PRO A 20 -13.86 -11.58 -9.01
CA PRO A 20 -15.28 -11.26 -9.09
C PRO A 20 -15.53 -9.74 -9.05
N ASP A 21 -16.33 -9.21 -9.98
CA ASP A 21 -16.66 -7.78 -10.08
C ASP A 21 -17.31 -7.17 -8.82
N ARG A 22 -17.72 -8.02 -7.88
CA ARG A 22 -18.37 -7.63 -6.62
C ARG A 22 -17.49 -7.80 -5.40
N THR A 23 -16.22 -8.20 -5.56
CA THR A 23 -15.29 -8.34 -4.45
C THR A 23 -15.06 -6.96 -3.82
N PRO A 24 -15.53 -6.71 -2.59
CA PRO A 24 -15.41 -5.39 -1.98
C PRO A 24 -13.96 -5.01 -1.77
N PHE A 25 -13.58 -3.82 -2.24
CA PHE A 25 -12.30 -3.23 -1.91
C PHE A 25 -12.33 -2.67 -0.49
N ILE A 26 -11.38 -3.10 0.34
CA ILE A 26 -11.26 -2.68 1.74
C ILE A 26 -10.38 -1.44 1.84
N GLY A 27 -9.26 -1.43 1.12
CA GLY A 27 -8.30 -0.33 1.18
C GLY A 27 -6.88 -0.74 0.82
N TRP A 28 -5.96 0.21 1.00
CA TRP A 28 -4.53 0.01 0.76
C TRP A 28 -3.81 -0.29 2.07
N SER A 29 -2.76 -1.10 2.04
CA SER A 29 -1.91 -1.34 3.20
C SER A 29 -0.44 -1.51 2.79
N VAL A 30 0.43 -1.64 3.78
CA VAL A 30 1.84 -1.95 3.60
C VAL A 30 2.17 -3.25 4.32
N GLN A 31 2.78 -4.21 3.62
CA GLN A 31 3.18 -5.49 4.19
C GLN A 31 4.71 -5.60 4.20
N CYS A 32 5.29 -6.00 5.32
CA CYS A 32 6.70 -6.37 5.43
C CYS A 32 6.85 -7.86 5.09
N PRO A 33 7.40 -8.23 3.92
CA PRO A 33 7.48 -9.63 3.51
C PRO A 33 8.42 -10.47 4.39
N ASP A 34 9.41 -9.85 5.01
CA ASP A 34 10.41 -10.54 5.85
C ASP A 34 9.77 -11.26 7.06
N ASN A 35 8.62 -10.75 7.53
CA ASN A 35 7.91 -11.29 8.69
C ASN A 35 6.40 -11.47 8.45
N GLY A 36 5.91 -11.25 7.22
CA GLY A 36 4.49 -11.36 6.86
C GLY A 36 3.58 -10.30 7.47
N THR A 37 4.11 -9.35 8.24
CA THR A 37 3.29 -8.39 9.00
C THR A 37 2.76 -7.26 8.13
N PHE A 38 1.53 -6.86 8.41
CA PHE A 38 0.89 -5.67 7.88
C PHE A 38 1.12 -4.49 8.81
N TYR A 39 1.20 -3.33 8.18
CA TYR A 39 1.37 -2.06 8.85
C TYR A 39 0.00 -1.49 9.26
N MET A 40 -0.13 -1.03 10.51
CA MET A 40 -1.31 -0.31 11.01
C MET A 40 -1.05 1.19 11.06
N GLY A 41 -1.79 1.96 10.25
CA GLY A 41 -1.91 3.40 10.42
C GLY A 41 -2.73 3.75 11.67
N THR A 42 -2.25 4.68 12.49
CA THR A 42 -3.04 5.32 13.55
C THR A 42 -3.41 6.75 13.14
N GLU A 43 -4.46 7.35 13.70
CA GLU A 43 -4.85 8.74 13.38
C GLU A 43 -3.69 9.76 13.58
N GLU A 44 -2.69 9.43 14.39
CA GLU A 44 -1.49 10.25 14.65
C GLU A 44 -0.35 10.06 13.62
N THR A 45 -0.45 9.10 12.71
CA THR A 45 0.65 8.72 11.79
C THR A 45 0.77 9.54 10.51
N ILE A 46 -0.05 10.57 10.32
CA ILE A 46 0.20 11.56 9.25
C ILE A 46 1.47 12.38 9.55
N GLU A 47 1.91 12.47 10.82
CA GLU A 47 3.08 13.27 11.22
C GLU A 47 4.11 12.56 12.13
N SER A 48 3.84 11.38 12.68
CA SER A 48 4.74 10.74 13.66
C SER A 48 5.06 9.27 13.35
N MET A 49 6.31 8.89 13.65
CA MET A 49 6.94 7.59 13.34
C MET A 49 6.00 6.39 13.48
N LEU A 50 5.60 5.91 12.32
CA LEU A 50 4.81 4.73 12.03
C LEU A 50 5.45 3.44 12.58
N ARG A 51 4.96 2.86 13.70
CA ARG A 51 5.27 1.48 14.11
C ARG A 51 4.17 0.80 14.94
N VAL A 52 3.14 0.29 14.27
CA VAL A 52 2.35 -0.82 14.82
C VAL A 52 2.12 -1.85 13.71
N PHE A 53 2.30 -3.13 14.02
CA PHE A 53 2.23 -4.24 13.07
C PHE A 53 1.23 -5.31 13.53
N THR A 54 0.52 -5.92 12.60
CA THR A 54 -0.36 -7.08 12.81
C THR A 54 -0.06 -8.16 11.78
N GLU A 55 -0.27 -9.43 12.11
CA GLU A 55 -0.17 -10.54 11.13
C GLU A 55 -1.48 -10.71 10.34
N ARG A 56 -2.53 -9.96 10.71
CA ARG A 56 -3.87 -10.09 10.16
C ARG A 56 -4.21 -8.94 9.21
N PRO A 57 -4.46 -9.22 7.92
CA PRO A 57 -4.79 -8.17 6.95
C PRO A 57 -6.11 -7.45 7.25
N ASP A 58 -7.07 -8.11 7.91
CA ASP A 58 -8.35 -7.53 8.34
C ASP A 58 -8.20 -6.55 9.52
N GLU A 59 -7.11 -6.66 10.28
CA GLU A 59 -6.77 -5.74 11.38
C GLU A 59 -5.86 -4.59 10.93
N ALA A 60 -5.29 -4.69 9.72
CA ALA A 60 -4.46 -3.64 9.16
C ALA A 60 -5.32 -2.41 8.87
N ALA A 61 -4.87 -1.22 9.29
CA ALA A 61 -5.59 -0.01 8.95
C ALA A 61 -5.55 0.22 7.43
N SER A 62 -6.73 0.28 6.82
CA SER A 62 -6.92 0.61 5.42
C SER A 62 -6.56 2.08 5.18
N LEU A 63 -5.57 2.29 4.33
CA LEU A 63 -5.23 3.61 3.82
C LEU A 63 -6.13 3.95 2.64
N ASP A 64 -6.53 5.22 2.56
CA ASP A 64 -7.45 5.70 1.52
C ASP A 64 -6.81 5.74 0.12
N SER A 65 -5.47 5.74 0.04
CA SER A 65 -4.75 5.80 -1.22
C SER A 65 -3.47 4.95 -1.26
N ALA A 66 -3.20 4.36 -2.43
CA ALA A 66 -1.94 3.66 -2.72
C ALA A 66 -0.71 4.58 -2.61
N ILE A 67 -0.89 5.90 -2.80
CA ILE A 67 0.17 6.89 -2.68
C ILE A 67 0.58 7.05 -1.22
N ASP A 68 -0.38 7.09 -0.28
CA ASP A 68 -0.07 7.16 1.14
C ASP A 68 0.59 5.87 1.63
N ALA A 69 0.13 4.71 1.14
CA ALA A 69 0.82 3.45 1.36
C ALA A 69 2.25 3.46 0.82
N GLY A 70 2.47 4.04 -0.36
CA GLY A 70 3.80 4.21 -0.95
C GLY A 70 4.72 5.12 -0.12
N ARG A 71 4.20 6.21 0.41
CA ARG A 71 4.95 7.11 1.31
C ARG A 71 5.35 6.40 2.60
N ILE A 72 4.43 5.66 3.22
CA ILE A 72 4.71 4.87 4.42
C ILE A 72 5.78 3.83 4.12
N ALA A 73 5.63 3.07 3.03
CA ALA A 73 6.59 2.05 2.63
C ALA A 73 8.00 2.64 2.43
N ALA A 74 8.10 3.84 1.86
CA ALA A 74 9.38 4.53 1.64
C ALA A 74 10.13 4.92 2.92
N GLU A 75 9.42 5.09 4.04
CA GLU A 75 10.00 5.46 5.33
C GLU A 75 10.42 4.25 6.18
N LEU A 76 10.04 3.03 5.76
CA LEU A 76 10.40 1.80 6.46
C LEU A 76 11.85 1.41 6.20
N ASN A 77 12.53 0.97 7.26
CA ASN A 77 13.93 0.47 7.20
C ASN A 77 14.02 -1.03 6.84
N CYS A 78 12.99 -1.59 6.23
CA CYS A 78 12.91 -2.99 5.81
C CYS A 78 12.34 -3.06 4.38
N ALA A 79 12.33 -4.24 3.77
CA ALA A 79 11.51 -4.44 2.58
C ALA A 79 10.04 -4.23 2.95
N ALA A 80 9.29 -3.57 2.07
CA ALA A 80 7.87 -3.31 2.25
C ALA A 80 7.15 -3.39 0.91
N LEU A 81 5.99 -4.04 0.89
CA LEU A 81 5.09 -4.17 -0.25
C LEU A 81 3.87 -3.27 -0.04
N ILE A 82 3.46 -2.56 -1.08
CA ILE A 82 2.17 -1.86 -1.13
C ILE A 82 1.15 -2.89 -1.61
N VAL A 83 0.07 -3.07 -0.85
CA VAL A 83 -0.94 -4.09 -1.12
C VAL A 83 -2.33 -3.48 -1.18
N ALA A 84 -3.16 -3.98 -2.11
CA ALA A 84 -4.60 -3.80 -2.10
C ALA A 84 -5.25 -4.93 -1.31
N LEU A 85 -6.23 -4.58 -0.47
CA LEU A 85 -6.99 -5.52 0.34
C LEU A 85 -8.42 -5.65 -0.21
N PHE A 86 -8.85 -6.90 -0.37
CA PHE A 86 -10.15 -7.25 -0.92
C PHE A 86 -10.87 -8.25 -0.02
N ASP A 87 -12.15 -8.04 0.21
CA ASP A 87 -12.99 -8.93 1.01
C ASP A 87 -13.55 -10.08 0.15
N PHE A 88 -13.25 -11.33 0.52
CA PHE A 88 -13.83 -12.54 -0.09
C PHE A 88 -14.86 -13.24 0.81
N GLY A 89 -15.33 -12.56 1.85
CA GLY A 89 -16.34 -13.02 2.80
C GLY A 89 -15.74 -13.76 4.00
N GLU A 90 -15.07 -14.88 3.75
CA GLU A 90 -14.39 -15.66 4.82
C GLU A 90 -12.89 -15.31 4.94
N ASP A 91 -12.32 -14.72 3.90
CA ASP A 91 -10.90 -14.42 3.79
C ASP A 91 -10.67 -13.00 3.23
N ILE A 92 -9.52 -12.42 3.57
CA ILE A 92 -9.03 -11.20 2.94
C ILE A 92 -7.97 -11.55 1.90
N GLY A 93 -8.24 -11.18 0.64
CA GLY A 93 -7.26 -11.27 -0.42
C GLY A 93 -6.30 -10.10 -0.38
N VAL A 94 -5.02 -10.40 -0.53
CA VAL A 94 -3.92 -9.43 -0.49
C VAL A 94 -3.25 -9.42 -1.86
N VAL A 95 -3.33 -8.28 -2.54
CA VAL A 95 -2.79 -8.11 -3.89
C VAL A 95 -1.60 -7.15 -3.83
N PRO A 96 -0.35 -7.62 -3.97
CA PRO A 96 0.81 -6.74 -4.01
C PRO A 96 0.88 -5.99 -5.35
N ILE A 97 0.98 -4.66 -5.29
CA ILE A 97 1.03 -3.77 -6.47
C ILE A 97 2.38 -3.06 -6.63
N GLY A 98 3.28 -3.25 -5.67
CA GLY A 98 4.63 -2.65 -5.67
C GLY A 98 5.29 -2.79 -4.30
N GLY A 99 6.46 -2.20 -4.12
CA GLY A 99 7.12 -2.12 -2.82
C GLY A 99 8.21 -1.06 -2.72
N ASN A 100 8.69 -0.73 -1.53
CA ASN A 100 9.63 0.38 -1.32
C ASN A 100 11.00 0.22 -2.01
N GLN A 101 11.40 -1.00 -2.34
CA GLN A 101 12.63 -1.29 -3.09
C GLN A 101 12.40 -1.39 -4.61
N PHE A 102 11.13 -1.49 -5.03
CA PHE A 102 10.74 -1.86 -6.40
C PHE A 102 9.65 -0.97 -7.03
N SER A 103 9.16 0.06 -6.31
CA SER A 103 8.01 0.85 -6.71
C SER A 103 8.34 2.32 -6.94
N GLU A 104 7.81 2.86 -8.03
CA GLU A 104 7.78 4.30 -8.29
C GLU A 104 6.90 5.08 -7.30
N PHE A 105 5.95 4.42 -6.62
CA PHE A 105 5.08 5.00 -5.57
C PHE A 105 5.81 5.29 -4.26
N ALA A 106 6.95 4.63 -4.02
CA ALA A 106 7.76 4.82 -2.83
C ALA A 106 8.82 5.92 -2.99
N ARG A 107 8.82 6.66 -4.11
CA ARG A 107 9.76 7.77 -4.29
C ARG A 107 9.28 8.97 -3.46
N PRO A 108 10.07 9.46 -2.48
CA PRO A 108 9.74 10.71 -1.84
C PRO A 108 9.69 11.82 -2.89
N ARG A 109 8.69 12.71 -2.83
CA ARG A 109 8.68 13.91 -3.68
C ARG A 109 10.04 14.57 -3.57
N ALA A 110 10.75 14.69 -4.70
CA ALA A 110 11.97 15.49 -4.75
C ALA A 110 11.63 16.85 -4.12
N ARG A 111 12.25 17.16 -2.99
CA ARG A 111 12.17 18.50 -2.39
C ARG A 111 12.55 19.44 -3.51
N LYS A 112 11.61 20.27 -3.98
CA LYS A 112 11.96 21.42 -4.81
C LYS A 112 12.95 22.22 -3.97
N SER A 113 14.24 22.08 -4.27
CA SER A 113 15.25 23.02 -3.83
C SER A 113 14.78 24.37 -4.32
N ARG A 114 14.28 25.21 -3.40
CA ARG A 114 14.08 26.64 -3.69
C ARG A 114 15.47 27.14 -4.08
N GLY A 115 15.64 27.36 -5.38
CA GLY A 115 16.78 28.05 -5.95
C GLY A 115 16.90 29.40 -5.27
N LYS A 116 18.14 29.67 -4.86
CA LYS A 116 18.60 30.85 -4.16
C LYS A 116 18.56 32.07 -5.07
#